data_AF-A0A5A5RWT8-F1
#
_entry.id   AF-A0A5A5RWT8-F1
#
_cell.length_a   1.000
_cell.length_b   1.000
_cell.length_c   1.000
_cell.angle_alpha   90.00
_cell.angle_beta   90.00
_cell.angle_gamma   90.00
#
_symmetry.space_group_name_H-M   'P 1'
#
loop_
_entity.id
_entity.type
_entity.pdbx_description
1 polymer ?
#
loop_
_entity_poly.entity_id
_entity_poly.type
_entity_poly.pdbx_seq_one_letter_code
_entity_poly.pdbx_strand_id
1 'polypeptide(L)'
;MAATTVKDISNPDTYKGLYSFHKYWGKKPTESISFFIQNYTSITDIVLDPFLGSGLISRECLSQKRRFIGIDINPFSVEHTKFLLELPEATSFRETFKSVETNIKQKINDTYRTSNGKIASHYLWNGKNLSKIWIKPEVGRSRIEIEPNEFDWENFNSFSQYSVRNIREAIFFTNSRINSNNQMSIYDLFTSRSLHNIDLILDEVKTLPDTLKRAFLLTLTSSSGQMSSMVFAITNRGKAKKQVSNKIEVGSWVIGYWRPHLHFEINVWNCFESRANKLHKTLLNIGRREHPQCESINRLLESTQGALILNEDCLSVMKTIPEKTIKLICTDPPHSDRIPYLELSEMWNSILNEKVCFEKEIIVSNAKERNKKKDEYIKQMKLFINEASRVLTDEGIFLMYFNARDKQSWRFLEVLENSSDLNFVGTFPMEYSANSVVQDNRKGGLKTDYVLVLVKKRFNIKFQHRLDEIPGWSASLPKVGLEP
;
A
#
# COMPACT_ATOMS: atom_id res chain seq x y z
N MET A 1 8.49 -11.69 21.57
CA MET A 1 8.97 -10.42 21.00
C MET A 1 9.50 -9.56 22.13
N ALA A 2 10.47 -8.68 21.85
CA ALA A 2 10.93 -7.69 22.82
C ALA A 2 9.81 -6.70 23.13
N ALA A 3 9.79 -6.17 24.35
CA ALA A 3 8.85 -5.12 24.73
C ALA A 3 9.18 -3.83 23.95
N THR A 4 8.18 -3.27 23.29
CA THR A 4 8.27 -1.97 22.60
C THR A 4 8.09 -0.86 23.62
N THR A 5 8.96 0.14 23.55
CA THR A 5 9.04 1.25 24.50
C THR A 5 8.63 2.57 23.84
N VAL A 6 8.41 3.60 24.66
CA VAL A 6 8.17 4.98 24.19
C VAL A 6 9.31 5.50 23.29
N LYS A 7 10.56 5.08 23.56
CA LYS A 7 11.72 5.46 22.75
C LYS A 7 11.62 4.96 21.31
N ASP A 8 11.06 3.76 21.12
CA ASP A 8 10.90 3.13 19.81
C ASP A 8 9.84 3.87 18.97
N ILE A 9 8.76 4.34 19.61
CA ILE A 9 7.73 5.18 18.95
C ILE A 9 8.35 6.45 18.36
N SER A 10 9.33 7.02 19.05
CA SER A 10 9.96 8.30 18.70
C SER A 10 11.03 8.16 17.62
N ASN A 11 11.53 6.94 17.39
CA ASN A 11 12.60 6.66 16.44
C ASN A 11 12.25 5.41 15.62
N PRO A 12 11.20 5.47 14.80
CA PRO A 12 10.71 4.30 14.08
C PRO A 12 11.74 3.79 13.08
N ASP A 13 11.84 2.46 13.00
CA ASP A 13 12.72 1.78 12.07
C ASP A 13 12.25 1.93 10.62
N THR A 14 13.20 1.93 9.70
CA THR A 14 12.88 1.85 8.28
C THR A 14 12.31 0.48 7.92
N TYR A 15 11.28 0.45 7.07
CA TYR A 15 10.67 -0.80 6.65
C TYR A 15 11.67 -1.75 5.97
N LYS A 16 11.78 -2.97 6.50
CA LYS A 16 12.63 -4.05 5.98
C LYS A 16 11.81 -5.31 5.69
N GLY A 17 12.35 -6.19 4.84
CA GLY A 17 11.72 -7.47 4.51
C GLY A 17 10.28 -7.31 4.00
N LEU A 18 9.32 -8.00 4.63
CA LEU A 18 7.91 -7.97 4.21
C LEU A 18 7.28 -6.58 4.34
N TYR A 19 7.71 -5.77 5.32
CA TYR A 19 7.17 -4.43 5.50
C TYR A 19 7.53 -3.49 4.34
N SER A 20 8.61 -3.75 3.59
CA SER A 20 8.99 -3.01 2.38
C SER A 20 8.74 -3.76 1.07
N PHE A 21 8.08 -4.93 1.13
CA PHE A 21 7.86 -5.76 -0.04
C PHE A 21 7.00 -5.08 -1.11
N HIS A 22 5.82 -4.58 -0.71
CA HIS A 22 4.89 -3.88 -1.60
C HIS A 22 4.85 -2.37 -1.29
N LYS A 23 4.62 -1.52 -2.29
CA LYS A 23 4.35 -0.10 -2.07
C LYS A 23 2.93 0.09 -1.52
N TYR A 24 2.72 1.01 -0.58
CA TYR A 24 1.39 1.48 -0.19
C TYR A 24 1.53 2.88 0.42
N TRP A 25 0.63 3.82 0.08
CA TRP A 25 0.81 5.25 0.41
C TRP A 25 0.51 5.59 1.87
N GLY A 26 -0.28 4.77 2.58
CA GLY A 26 -0.68 4.99 3.97
C GLY A 26 0.08 4.14 5.00
N LYS A 27 1.28 3.65 4.69
CA LYS A 27 2.03 2.80 5.65
C LYS A 27 2.40 3.60 6.90
N LYS A 28 2.02 3.09 8.07
CA LYS A 28 2.40 3.64 9.38
C LYS A 28 3.50 2.80 10.02
N PRO A 29 4.46 3.44 10.72
CA PRO A 29 5.41 2.72 11.54
C PRO A 29 4.71 1.85 12.57
N THR A 30 5.29 0.69 12.82
CA THR A 30 4.66 -0.38 13.59
C THR A 30 4.92 -0.26 15.09
N GLU A 31 5.81 0.63 15.52
CA GLU A 31 6.24 0.78 16.90
C GLU A 31 5.11 1.27 17.81
N SER A 32 4.36 2.29 17.38
CA SER A 32 3.18 2.74 18.12
C SER A 32 2.11 1.64 18.17
N ILE A 33 1.85 0.97 17.05
CA ILE A 33 0.91 -0.16 16.97
C ILE A 33 1.31 -1.27 17.97
N SER A 34 2.57 -1.69 17.93
CA SER A 34 3.11 -2.73 18.82
C SER A 34 3.07 -2.31 20.28
N PHE A 35 3.43 -1.06 20.61
CA PHE A 35 3.36 -0.54 21.97
C PHE A 35 1.94 -0.66 22.55
N PHE A 36 0.92 -0.23 21.80
CA PHE A 36 -0.45 -0.27 22.30
C PHE A 36 -1.01 -1.70 22.38
N ILE A 37 -0.69 -2.56 21.42
CA ILE A 37 -1.04 -3.98 21.48
C ILE A 37 -0.46 -4.60 22.75
N GLN A 38 0.84 -4.39 23.03
CA GLN A 38 1.51 -5.01 24.18
C GLN A 38 0.98 -4.55 25.53
N ASN A 39 0.72 -3.24 25.66
CA ASN A 39 0.40 -2.64 26.96
C ASN A 39 -1.11 -2.59 27.27
N TYR A 40 -1.98 -2.63 26.25
CA TYR A 40 -3.42 -2.40 26.45
C TYR A 40 -4.33 -3.52 25.92
N THR A 41 -3.74 -4.64 25.48
CA THR A 41 -4.50 -5.84 25.13
C THR A 41 -3.87 -7.06 25.78
N SER A 42 -4.71 -8.01 26.16
CA SER A 42 -4.32 -9.36 26.55
C SER A 42 -4.14 -10.26 25.34
N ILE A 43 -3.48 -11.40 25.55
CA ILE A 43 -3.47 -12.47 24.55
C ILE A 43 -4.92 -12.89 24.28
N THR A 44 -5.25 -13.21 23.02
CA THR A 44 -6.61 -13.54 22.54
C THR A 44 -7.62 -12.38 22.47
N ASP A 45 -7.30 -11.18 22.97
CA ASP A 45 -8.15 -10.01 22.72
C ASP A 45 -8.29 -9.75 21.22
N ILE A 46 -9.44 -9.16 20.84
CA ILE A 46 -9.75 -8.85 19.45
C ILE A 46 -9.34 -7.39 19.16
N VAL A 47 -8.52 -7.24 18.13
CA VAL A 47 -8.15 -5.95 17.55
C VAL A 47 -8.91 -5.77 16.23
N LEU A 48 -9.47 -4.58 16.02
CA LEU A 48 -10.19 -4.20 14.80
C LEU A 48 -9.44 -3.10 14.04
N ASP A 49 -9.27 -3.31 12.74
CA ASP A 49 -8.91 -2.26 11.77
C ASP A 49 -9.98 -2.18 10.67
N PRO A 50 -10.87 -1.17 10.69
CA PRO A 50 -11.91 -0.97 9.70
C PRO A 50 -11.42 -0.29 8.41
N PHE A 51 -10.13 0.05 8.30
CA PHE A 51 -9.50 0.65 7.11
C PHE A 51 -8.12 0.03 6.88
N LEU A 52 -8.11 -1.30 6.71
CA LEU A 52 -6.95 -2.20 6.71
C LEU A 52 -5.69 -1.68 5.99
N GLY A 53 -5.90 -1.03 4.84
CA GLY A 53 -4.91 -0.31 4.08
C GLY A 53 -3.70 -1.16 3.70
N SER A 54 -2.59 -0.98 4.40
CA SER A 54 -1.34 -1.71 4.13
C SER A 54 -1.28 -3.11 4.75
N GLY A 55 -2.21 -3.44 5.65
CA GLY A 55 -2.25 -4.72 6.35
C GLY A 55 -1.23 -4.87 7.49
N LEU A 56 -0.41 -3.86 7.77
CA LEU A 56 0.65 -3.98 8.78
C LEU A 56 0.11 -4.14 10.21
N ILE A 57 -1.02 -3.51 10.54
CA ILE A 57 -1.67 -3.67 11.85
C ILE A 57 -2.05 -5.14 12.10
N SER A 58 -2.60 -5.82 11.10
CA SER A 58 -2.96 -7.25 11.20
C SER A 58 -1.77 -8.13 11.58
N ARG A 59 -0.61 -7.85 10.97
CA ARG A 59 0.63 -8.58 11.17
C ARG A 59 1.19 -8.36 12.58
N GLU A 60 1.17 -7.13 13.08
CA GLU A 60 1.56 -6.82 14.45
C GLU A 60 0.65 -7.53 15.46
N CYS A 61 -0.67 -7.58 15.21
CA CYS A 61 -1.63 -8.25 16.09
C CYS A 61 -1.36 -9.76 16.16
N LEU A 62 -1.26 -10.41 15.00
CA LEU A 62 -1.20 -11.88 14.92
C LEU A 62 0.16 -12.43 15.34
N SER A 63 1.25 -11.71 15.04
CA SER A 63 2.58 -12.06 15.55
C SER A 63 2.66 -11.98 17.09
N GLN A 64 1.72 -11.25 17.71
CA GLN A 64 1.55 -11.12 19.15
C GLN A 64 0.36 -11.93 19.70
N LYS A 65 -0.20 -12.85 18.91
CA LYS A 65 -1.30 -13.76 19.30
C LYS A 65 -2.61 -13.05 19.70
N ARG A 66 -2.88 -11.85 19.16
CA ARG A 66 -4.20 -11.21 19.22
C ARG A 66 -5.06 -11.74 18.09
N ARG A 67 -6.37 -11.85 18.33
CA ARG A 67 -7.34 -12.08 17.26
C ARG A 67 -7.52 -10.78 16.48
N PHE A 68 -7.79 -10.87 15.19
CA PHE A 68 -7.84 -9.68 14.34
C PHE A 68 -9.05 -9.67 13.41
N ILE A 69 -9.71 -8.52 13.31
CA ILE A 69 -10.72 -8.25 12.27
C ILE A 69 -10.18 -7.10 11.42
N GLY A 70 -10.02 -7.37 10.12
CA GLY A 70 -9.60 -6.37 9.13
C GLY A 70 -10.68 -6.18 8.09
N ILE A 71 -11.04 -4.92 7.81
CA ILE A 71 -12.04 -4.58 6.80
C ILE A 71 -11.43 -3.54 5.86
N ASP A 72 -11.60 -3.74 4.56
CA ASP A 72 -11.28 -2.72 3.58
C ASP A 72 -12.16 -2.86 2.35
N ILE A 73 -12.58 -1.74 1.78
CA ILE A 73 -13.29 -1.75 0.50
C ILE A 73 -12.34 -2.04 -0.67
N ASN A 74 -11.04 -1.82 -0.49
CA ASN A 74 -10.03 -2.06 -1.50
C ASN A 74 -9.65 -3.55 -1.59
N PRO A 75 -9.97 -4.24 -2.71
CA PRO A 75 -9.62 -5.66 -2.87
C PRO A 75 -8.12 -5.90 -2.75
N PHE A 76 -7.30 -4.99 -3.30
CA PHE A 76 -5.85 -5.06 -3.18
C PHE A 76 -5.39 -5.08 -1.72
N SER A 77 -5.95 -4.23 -0.86
CA SER A 77 -5.58 -4.17 0.56
C SER A 77 -5.92 -5.46 1.29
N VAL A 78 -7.04 -6.10 0.92
CA VAL A 78 -7.45 -7.41 1.42
C VAL A 78 -6.50 -8.51 0.96
N GLU A 79 -6.22 -8.61 -0.35
CA GLU A 79 -5.33 -9.65 -0.88
C GLU A 79 -3.88 -9.47 -0.40
N HIS A 80 -3.40 -8.22 -0.30
CA HIS A 80 -2.10 -7.93 0.30
C HIS A 80 -2.06 -8.34 1.78
N THR A 81 -3.13 -8.11 2.53
CA THR A 81 -3.18 -8.54 3.93
C THR A 81 -3.21 -10.06 4.03
N LYS A 82 -4.06 -10.76 3.30
CA LYS A 82 -4.08 -12.24 3.27
C LYS A 82 -2.70 -12.81 2.93
N PHE A 83 -1.98 -12.20 1.99
CA PHE A 83 -0.59 -12.55 1.69
C PHE A 83 0.35 -12.40 2.90
N LEU A 84 0.21 -11.32 3.67
CA LEU A 84 1.02 -11.12 4.88
C LEU A 84 0.70 -12.13 6.00
N LEU A 85 -0.52 -12.71 5.99
CA LEU A 85 -0.98 -13.68 6.99
C LEU A 85 -0.70 -15.14 6.60
N GLU A 86 -0.62 -15.41 5.31
CA GLU A 86 -0.48 -16.74 4.73
C GLU A 86 0.67 -16.73 3.71
N LEU A 87 1.89 -16.88 4.23
CA LEU A 87 3.10 -16.86 3.41
C LEU A 87 3.40 -18.26 2.86
N PRO A 88 3.81 -18.39 1.59
CA PRO A 88 4.26 -19.67 1.07
C PRO A 88 5.57 -20.10 1.72
N GLU A 89 5.82 -21.40 1.73
CA GLU A 89 7.09 -21.97 2.14
C GLU A 89 8.19 -21.57 1.13
N ALA A 90 9.39 -21.27 1.63
CA ALA A 90 10.45 -20.66 0.83
C ALA A 90 10.92 -21.60 -0.30
N THR A 91 11.03 -22.90 -0.01
CA THR A 91 11.45 -23.92 -0.99
C THR A 91 10.40 -24.06 -2.08
N SER A 92 9.14 -24.28 -1.72
CA SER A 92 8.02 -24.35 -2.66
C SER A 92 7.91 -23.10 -3.55
N PHE A 93 8.05 -21.90 -2.98
CA PHE A 93 8.08 -20.65 -3.75
C PHE A 93 9.25 -20.62 -4.75
N ARG A 94 10.45 -21.04 -4.33
CA ARG A 94 11.64 -21.04 -5.19
C ARG A 94 11.53 -22.05 -6.34
N GLU A 95 11.02 -23.24 -6.08
CA GLU A 95 10.79 -24.27 -7.10
C GLU A 95 9.75 -23.82 -8.12
N THR A 96 8.62 -23.29 -7.63
CA THR A 96 7.58 -22.71 -8.49
C THR A 96 8.15 -21.57 -9.34
N PHE A 97 8.97 -20.69 -8.75
CA PHE A 97 9.58 -19.57 -9.47
C PHE A 97 10.53 -20.05 -10.56
N LYS A 98 11.31 -21.12 -10.33
CA LYS A 98 12.14 -21.75 -11.36
C LYS A 98 11.29 -22.33 -12.50
N SER A 99 10.16 -22.96 -12.18
CA SER A 99 9.26 -23.48 -13.22
C SER A 99 8.67 -22.36 -14.08
N VAL A 100 8.18 -21.29 -13.45
CA VAL A 100 7.70 -20.09 -14.17
C VAL A 100 8.83 -19.50 -15.01
N GLU A 101 10.04 -19.40 -14.47
CA GLU A 101 11.23 -18.95 -15.20
C GLU A 101 11.48 -19.78 -16.46
N THR A 102 11.49 -21.11 -16.37
CA THR A 102 11.68 -22.00 -17.53
C THR A 102 10.60 -21.81 -18.59
N ASN A 103 9.35 -21.57 -18.20
CA ASN A 103 8.21 -21.54 -19.12
C ASN A 103 8.10 -20.22 -19.92
N ILE A 104 8.46 -19.09 -19.32
CA ILE A 104 8.14 -17.77 -19.89
C ILE A 104 9.29 -16.76 -19.95
N LYS A 105 10.41 -16.96 -19.24
CA LYS A 105 11.53 -15.99 -19.25
C LYS A 105 12.05 -15.73 -20.65
N GLN A 106 12.27 -16.81 -21.41
CA GLN A 106 12.80 -16.69 -22.78
C GLN A 106 11.79 -15.99 -23.69
N LYS A 107 10.51 -16.37 -23.63
CA LYS A 107 9.41 -15.75 -24.40
C LYS A 107 9.34 -14.24 -24.15
N ILE A 108 9.40 -13.83 -22.88
CA ILE A 108 9.39 -12.40 -22.51
C ILE A 108 10.67 -11.71 -23.01
N ASN A 109 11.85 -12.31 -22.80
CA ASN A 109 13.11 -11.72 -23.25
C ASN A 109 13.20 -11.57 -24.76
N ASP A 110 12.61 -12.49 -25.54
CA ASP A 110 12.56 -12.41 -27.00
C ASP A 110 11.83 -11.15 -27.49
N THR A 111 10.84 -10.66 -26.74
CA THR A 111 10.17 -9.37 -27.02
C THR A 111 11.07 -8.15 -26.78
N TYR A 112 12.21 -8.32 -26.11
CA TYR A 112 13.20 -7.27 -25.84
C TYR A 112 14.54 -7.56 -26.54
N ARG A 113 14.55 -8.49 -27.49
CA ARG A 113 15.75 -8.81 -28.27
C ARG A 113 16.10 -7.62 -29.17
N THR A 114 17.38 -7.28 -29.23
CA THR A 114 17.94 -6.23 -30.10
C THR A 114 18.52 -6.84 -31.37
N SER A 115 18.81 -6.01 -32.38
CA SER A 115 19.35 -6.45 -33.69
C SER A 115 20.65 -7.27 -33.60
N ASN A 116 21.48 -7.02 -32.58
CA ASN A 116 22.70 -7.79 -32.29
C ASN A 116 22.47 -9.08 -31.48
N GLY A 117 21.20 -9.50 -31.33
CA GLY A 117 20.79 -10.71 -30.62
C GLY A 117 20.84 -10.63 -29.10
N LYS A 118 21.29 -9.52 -28.51
CA LYS A 118 21.30 -9.31 -27.05
C LYS A 118 19.90 -8.95 -26.55
N ILE A 119 19.71 -9.01 -25.22
CA ILE A 119 18.44 -8.68 -24.58
C ILE A 119 18.53 -7.31 -23.92
N ALA A 120 17.68 -6.40 -24.35
CA ALA A 120 17.55 -5.11 -23.73
C ALA A 120 17.02 -5.22 -22.30
N SER A 121 17.62 -4.46 -21.41
CA SER A 121 17.21 -4.32 -20.02
C SER A 121 16.30 -3.11 -19.82
N HIS A 122 16.56 -2.02 -20.55
CA HIS A 122 15.80 -0.77 -20.47
C HIS A 122 15.75 -0.11 -21.86
N TYR A 123 14.68 0.62 -22.12
CA TYR A 123 14.49 1.51 -23.27
C TYR A 123 14.21 2.90 -22.71
N LEU A 124 15.03 3.88 -23.10
CA LEU A 124 14.86 5.28 -22.70
C LEU A 124 14.04 6.00 -23.77
N TRP A 125 12.87 6.49 -23.37
CA TRP A 125 11.92 7.19 -24.23
C TRP A 125 11.95 8.67 -23.95
N ASN A 126 11.86 9.47 -25.01
CA ASN A 126 11.65 10.92 -24.97
C ASN A 126 10.32 11.23 -25.69
N GLY A 127 9.23 11.20 -24.93
CA GLY A 127 7.88 11.23 -25.46
C GLY A 127 7.62 9.94 -26.25
N LYS A 128 7.30 10.10 -27.54
CA LYS A 128 7.11 8.96 -28.46
C LYS A 128 8.41 8.49 -29.11
N ASN A 129 9.53 9.18 -28.90
CA ASN A 129 10.80 8.84 -29.55
C ASN A 129 11.65 7.90 -28.68
N LEU A 130 11.94 6.70 -29.16
CA LEU A 130 12.93 5.83 -28.52
C LEU A 130 14.32 6.44 -28.69
N SER A 131 14.96 6.79 -27.57
CA SER A 131 16.22 7.53 -27.57
C SER A 131 17.44 6.65 -27.36
N LYS A 132 17.37 5.68 -26.43
CA LYS A 132 18.50 4.78 -26.14
C LYS A 132 18.02 3.41 -25.69
N ILE A 133 18.82 2.39 -25.93
CA ILE A 133 18.60 1.04 -25.44
C ILE A 133 19.76 0.64 -24.54
N TRP A 134 19.45 0.08 -23.36
CA TRP A 134 20.44 -0.36 -22.39
C TRP A 134 20.48 -1.87 -22.29
N ILE A 135 21.67 -2.45 -22.39
CA ILE A 135 21.91 -3.89 -22.28
C ILE A 135 22.74 -4.17 -21.01
N LYS A 136 22.38 -5.25 -20.29
CA LYS A 136 23.21 -5.75 -19.19
C LYS A 136 24.49 -6.37 -19.76
N PRO A 137 25.67 -6.05 -19.23
CA PRO A 137 26.91 -6.66 -19.72
C PRO A 137 26.97 -8.15 -19.37
N GLU A 138 27.70 -8.93 -20.16
CA GLU A 138 27.97 -10.34 -19.84
C GLU A 138 28.95 -10.47 -18.67
N VAL A 139 29.91 -9.55 -18.57
CA VAL A 139 30.90 -9.47 -17.49
C VAL A 139 30.99 -8.04 -16.96
N GLY A 140 31.01 -7.89 -15.64
CA GLY A 140 31.11 -6.59 -14.97
C GLY A 140 29.77 -5.95 -14.62
N ARG A 141 29.80 -4.67 -14.23
CA ARG A 141 28.62 -3.93 -13.73
C ARG A 141 28.20 -2.75 -14.63
N SER A 142 29.01 -2.42 -15.63
CA SER A 142 28.76 -1.28 -16.50
C SER A 142 27.78 -1.65 -17.60
N ARG A 143 26.63 -0.97 -17.63
CA ARG A 143 25.65 -1.10 -18.71
C ARG A 143 26.26 -0.74 -20.07
N ILE A 144 25.77 -1.39 -21.12
CA ILE A 144 26.06 -1.03 -22.51
C ILE A 144 24.90 -0.19 -23.01
N GLU A 145 25.19 0.96 -23.62
CA GLU A 145 24.20 1.83 -24.25
C GLU A 145 24.36 1.75 -25.77
N ILE A 146 23.26 1.54 -26.49
CA ILE A 146 23.23 1.56 -27.96
C ILE A 146 22.10 2.48 -28.45
N GLU A 147 22.26 2.97 -29.66
CA GLU A 147 21.22 3.70 -30.38
C GLU A 147 20.21 2.73 -30.99
N PRO A 148 18.90 3.04 -30.94
CA PRO A 148 17.88 2.20 -31.56
C PRO A 148 18.01 2.22 -33.09
N ASN A 149 17.68 1.11 -33.73
CA ASN A 149 17.61 0.97 -35.19
C ASN A 149 16.21 0.51 -35.64
N GLU A 150 16.03 0.29 -36.94
CA GLU A 150 14.74 -0.11 -37.53
C GLU A 150 14.18 -1.40 -36.93
N PHE A 151 15.02 -2.41 -36.68
CA PHE A 151 14.60 -3.67 -36.06
C PHE A 151 13.99 -3.47 -34.66
N ASP A 152 14.56 -2.56 -33.86
CA ASP A 152 14.05 -2.28 -32.51
C ASP A 152 12.65 -1.63 -32.57
N TRP A 153 12.42 -0.79 -33.59
CA TRP A 153 11.11 -0.17 -33.84
C TRP A 153 10.08 -1.15 -34.38
N GLU A 154 10.45 -2.00 -35.34
CA GLU A 154 9.57 -3.07 -35.85
C GLU A 154 9.16 -4.02 -34.75
N ASN A 155 10.12 -4.45 -33.91
CA ASN A 155 9.86 -5.30 -32.76
C ASN A 155 8.87 -4.65 -31.79
N PHE A 156 9.08 -3.38 -31.42
CA PHE A 156 8.15 -2.64 -30.55
C PHE A 156 6.76 -2.49 -31.18
N ASN A 157 6.69 -2.11 -32.45
CA ASN A 157 5.43 -1.85 -33.18
C ASN A 157 4.63 -3.13 -33.46
N SER A 158 5.27 -4.31 -33.46
CA SER A 158 4.59 -5.60 -33.60
C SER A 158 3.52 -5.86 -32.52
N PHE A 159 3.62 -5.17 -31.37
CA PHE A 159 2.64 -5.24 -30.28
C PHE A 159 1.56 -4.15 -30.33
N SER A 160 1.55 -3.27 -31.34
CA SER A 160 0.64 -2.10 -31.38
C SER A 160 -0.84 -2.46 -31.33
N GLN A 161 -1.22 -3.64 -31.85
CA GLN A 161 -2.59 -4.16 -31.84
C GLN A 161 -2.86 -5.16 -30.69
N TYR A 162 -1.91 -5.33 -29.77
CA TYR A 162 -2.08 -6.27 -28.67
C TYR A 162 -3.19 -5.83 -27.72
N SER A 163 -4.09 -6.77 -27.41
CA SER A 163 -5.16 -6.59 -26.43
C SER A 163 -4.92 -7.47 -25.21
N VAL A 164 -5.03 -6.88 -24.02
CA VAL A 164 -4.86 -7.60 -22.74
C VAL A 164 -5.89 -8.72 -22.57
N ARG A 165 -5.48 -9.82 -21.95
CA ARG A 165 -6.30 -11.02 -21.74
C ARG A 165 -6.72 -11.23 -20.30
N ASN A 166 -5.81 -11.04 -19.35
CA ASN A 166 -6.02 -11.37 -17.93
C ASN A 166 -6.14 -10.13 -17.04
N ILE A 167 -6.09 -8.93 -17.61
CA ILE A 167 -6.19 -7.66 -16.88
C ILE A 167 -7.59 -7.07 -17.10
N ARG A 168 -8.29 -6.76 -16.01
CA ARG A 168 -9.59 -6.08 -16.08
C ARG A 168 -9.46 -4.70 -16.71
N GLU A 169 -10.46 -4.27 -17.46
CA GLU A 169 -10.60 -2.86 -17.85
C GLU A 169 -10.66 -1.96 -16.60
N ALA A 170 -9.65 -1.13 -16.43
CA ALA A 170 -9.49 -0.24 -15.28
C ALA A 170 -10.38 1.01 -15.40
N ILE A 171 -10.95 1.46 -14.28
CA ILE A 171 -11.78 2.66 -14.20
C ILE A 171 -10.95 3.80 -13.63
N PHE A 172 -10.64 4.80 -14.47
CA PHE A 172 -9.95 6.01 -14.04
C PHE A 172 -10.91 7.19 -13.91
N PHE A 173 -10.53 8.15 -13.06
CA PHE A 173 -11.27 9.40 -12.87
C PHE A 173 -10.36 10.61 -13.09
N THR A 174 -10.95 11.76 -13.36
CA THR A 174 -10.20 13.02 -13.49
C THR A 174 -9.74 13.52 -12.13
N ASN A 175 -8.50 13.21 -11.77
CA ASN A 175 -7.94 13.56 -10.48
C ASN A 175 -6.49 14.04 -10.58
N SER A 176 -6.33 15.36 -10.47
CA SER A 176 -5.03 16.03 -10.59
C SER A 176 -4.05 15.66 -9.48
N ARG A 177 -4.52 15.20 -8.30
CA ARG A 177 -3.61 14.78 -7.22
C ARG A 177 -2.76 13.59 -7.61
N ILE A 178 -3.29 12.75 -8.50
CA ILE A 178 -2.68 11.49 -8.92
C ILE A 178 -2.45 11.44 -10.43
N ASN A 179 -2.52 12.59 -11.12
CA ASN A 179 -2.25 12.70 -12.56
C ASN A 179 -3.09 11.72 -13.41
N SER A 180 -4.37 11.55 -13.05
CA SER A 180 -5.31 10.71 -13.80
C SER A 180 -6.38 11.54 -14.52
N ASN A 181 -6.91 10.99 -15.61
CA ASN A 181 -8.11 11.47 -16.30
C ASN A 181 -9.05 10.30 -16.59
N ASN A 182 -10.34 10.58 -16.79
CA ASN A 182 -11.38 9.56 -17.00
C ASN A 182 -11.37 8.87 -18.37
N GLN A 183 -10.51 9.31 -19.29
CA GLN A 183 -10.32 8.67 -20.60
C GLN A 183 -9.10 7.74 -20.61
N MET A 184 -8.35 7.69 -19.50
CA MET A 184 -7.21 6.79 -19.38
C MET A 184 -7.65 5.34 -19.36
N SER A 185 -6.72 4.50 -19.80
CA SER A 185 -6.77 3.05 -19.74
C SER A 185 -5.44 2.52 -19.19
N ILE A 186 -5.34 1.19 -19.05
CA ILE A 186 -4.08 0.55 -18.69
C ILE A 186 -2.99 0.77 -19.75
N TYR A 187 -3.37 0.98 -21.02
CA TYR A 187 -2.44 1.27 -22.13
C TYR A 187 -1.79 2.65 -22.04
N ASP A 188 -2.35 3.56 -21.24
CA ASP A 188 -1.69 4.83 -20.93
C ASP A 188 -0.59 4.69 -19.88
N LEU A 189 -0.62 3.62 -19.09
CA LEU A 189 0.36 3.35 -18.04
C LEU A 189 1.47 2.40 -18.51
N PHE A 190 1.16 1.49 -19.43
CA PHE A 190 2.08 0.46 -19.90
C PHE A 190 2.13 0.43 -21.42
N THR A 191 3.30 0.12 -21.98
CA THR A 191 3.41 -0.21 -23.41
C THR A 191 2.65 -1.51 -23.70
N SER A 192 2.11 -1.65 -24.92
CA SER A 192 1.42 -2.88 -25.32
C SER A 192 2.31 -4.12 -25.23
N ARG A 193 3.62 -3.95 -25.49
CA ARG A 193 4.64 -4.99 -25.26
C ARG A 193 4.74 -5.38 -23.78
N SER A 194 4.82 -4.41 -22.87
CA SER A 194 4.86 -4.71 -21.44
C SER A 194 3.59 -5.42 -20.97
N LEU A 195 2.42 -5.00 -21.47
CA LEU A 195 1.15 -5.66 -21.16
C LEU A 195 1.11 -7.11 -21.65
N HIS A 196 1.58 -7.36 -22.88
CA HIS A 196 1.75 -8.72 -23.40
C HIS A 196 2.59 -9.60 -22.48
N ASN A 197 3.72 -9.07 -22.02
CA ASN A 197 4.61 -9.80 -21.13
C ASN A 197 4.03 -10.01 -19.72
N ILE A 198 3.25 -9.05 -19.21
CA ILE A 198 2.50 -9.20 -17.95
C ILE A 198 1.45 -10.31 -18.09
N ASP A 199 0.76 -10.38 -19.23
CA ASP A 199 -0.21 -11.44 -19.50
C ASP A 199 0.44 -12.83 -19.55
N LEU A 200 1.66 -12.96 -20.10
CA LEU A 200 2.42 -14.22 -20.03
C LEU A 200 2.70 -14.65 -18.59
N ILE A 201 2.99 -13.70 -17.68
CA ILE A 201 3.15 -14.00 -16.25
C ILE A 201 1.82 -14.43 -15.65
N LEU A 202 0.74 -13.70 -15.91
CA LEU A 202 -0.59 -14.01 -15.39
C LEU A 202 -1.10 -15.38 -15.86
N ASP A 203 -0.80 -15.75 -17.11
CA ASP A 203 -1.16 -17.05 -17.69
C ASP A 203 -0.52 -18.23 -16.95
N GLU A 204 0.72 -18.09 -16.47
CA GLU A 204 1.36 -19.10 -15.61
C GLU A 204 0.78 -19.04 -14.19
N VAL A 205 0.68 -17.84 -13.61
CA VAL A 205 0.30 -17.64 -12.20
C VAL A 205 -1.12 -18.13 -11.90
N LYS A 206 -2.06 -17.98 -12.83
CA LYS A 206 -3.45 -18.42 -12.62
C LYS A 206 -3.60 -19.93 -12.39
N THR A 207 -2.62 -20.72 -12.82
CA THR A 207 -2.62 -22.19 -12.67
C THR A 207 -2.07 -22.67 -11.33
N LEU A 208 -1.47 -21.77 -10.53
CA LEU A 208 -0.81 -22.12 -9.28
C LEU A 208 -1.83 -22.38 -8.14
N PRO A 209 -1.44 -23.15 -7.09
CA PRO A 209 -2.21 -23.24 -5.85
C PRO A 209 -2.36 -21.87 -5.17
N ASP A 210 -3.44 -21.65 -4.42
CA ASP A 210 -3.86 -20.31 -3.98
C ASP A 210 -2.81 -19.52 -3.20
N THR A 211 -2.12 -20.12 -2.23
CA THR A 211 -1.06 -19.44 -1.46
C THR A 211 0.10 -18.98 -2.36
N LEU A 212 0.51 -19.83 -3.31
CA LEU A 212 1.56 -19.50 -4.29
C LEU A 212 1.06 -18.48 -5.31
N LYS A 213 -0.14 -18.69 -5.87
CA LYS A 213 -0.81 -17.76 -6.78
C LYS A 213 -0.84 -16.36 -6.19
N ARG A 214 -1.30 -16.21 -4.95
CA ARG A 214 -1.32 -14.92 -4.23
C ARG A 214 0.07 -14.33 -4.11
N ALA A 215 1.07 -15.11 -3.68
CA ALA A 215 2.44 -14.62 -3.56
C ALA A 215 3.04 -14.13 -4.89
N PHE A 216 2.74 -14.81 -6.00
CA PHE A 216 3.19 -14.42 -7.33
C PHE A 216 2.42 -13.21 -7.88
N LEU A 217 1.11 -13.13 -7.66
CA LEU A 217 0.31 -11.94 -8.00
C LEU A 217 0.81 -10.70 -7.24
N LEU A 218 1.08 -10.82 -5.94
CA LEU A 218 1.61 -9.71 -5.14
C LEU A 218 3.07 -9.37 -5.49
N THR A 219 3.83 -10.34 -6.02
CA THR A 219 5.15 -10.08 -6.64
C THR A 219 5.02 -9.28 -7.93
N LEU A 220 4.02 -9.60 -8.76
CA LEU A 220 3.72 -8.87 -9.98
C LEU A 220 3.26 -7.44 -9.68
N THR A 221 2.26 -7.23 -8.81
CA THR A 221 1.78 -5.89 -8.47
C THR A 221 2.83 -5.02 -7.78
N SER A 222 3.71 -5.62 -6.95
CA SER A 222 4.82 -4.88 -6.31
C SER A 222 5.95 -4.50 -7.27
N SER A 223 5.97 -5.08 -8.48
CA SER A 223 6.93 -4.76 -9.53
C SER A 223 6.32 -4.00 -10.72
N SER A 224 5.00 -4.00 -10.88
CA SER A 224 4.30 -3.39 -12.03
C SER A 224 4.55 -1.89 -12.20
N GLY A 225 4.69 -1.13 -11.10
CA GLY A 225 5.07 0.28 -11.20
C GLY A 225 6.41 0.50 -11.92
N GLN A 226 7.36 -0.43 -11.81
CA GLN A 226 8.64 -0.39 -12.53
C GLN A 226 8.57 -0.95 -13.97
N MET A 227 7.47 -1.63 -14.31
CA MET A 227 7.20 -2.12 -15.68
C MET A 227 6.43 -1.08 -16.52
N SER A 228 5.99 0.00 -15.90
CA SER A 228 5.14 1.04 -16.47
C SER A 228 5.97 2.20 -17.07
N SER A 229 5.32 3.04 -17.87
CA SER A 229 5.87 4.30 -18.38
C SER A 229 5.96 5.41 -17.32
N MET A 230 5.69 5.11 -16.04
CA MET A 230 5.83 6.07 -14.92
C MET A 230 7.27 6.18 -14.39
N VAL A 231 8.19 5.35 -14.89
CA VAL A 231 9.57 5.31 -14.41
C VAL A 231 10.37 6.46 -15.02
N PHE A 232 10.47 7.58 -14.32
CA PHE A 232 11.22 8.74 -14.80
C PHE A 232 12.72 8.50 -14.91
N ALA A 233 13.34 9.17 -15.87
CA ALA A 233 14.79 9.23 -15.95
C ALA A 233 15.33 10.32 -15.02
N ILE A 234 16.21 9.94 -14.11
CA ILE A 234 16.92 10.89 -13.26
C ILE A 234 18.04 11.51 -14.09
N THR A 235 17.97 12.83 -14.28
CA THR A 235 19.03 13.63 -14.88
C THR A 235 19.62 14.56 -13.83
N ASN A 236 20.90 14.94 -13.99
CA ASN A 236 21.56 15.95 -13.15
C ASN A 236 21.56 15.63 -11.64
N ARG A 237 21.73 14.35 -11.26
CA ARG A 237 21.83 13.97 -9.85
C ARG A 237 23.04 14.66 -9.21
N GLY A 238 22.86 15.18 -7.99
CA GLY A 238 23.90 15.91 -7.26
C GLY A 238 23.91 17.42 -7.49
N LYS A 239 22.95 18.00 -8.24
CA LYS A 239 22.80 19.45 -8.40
C LYS A 239 22.70 20.20 -7.05
N ALA A 240 22.00 19.60 -6.07
CA ALA A 240 21.93 20.12 -4.70
C ALA A 240 23.26 20.04 -3.92
N LYS A 241 24.18 19.15 -4.33
CA LYS A 241 25.51 18.95 -3.74
C LYS A 241 26.64 19.53 -4.61
N LYS A 242 26.32 20.38 -5.60
CA LYS A 242 27.27 20.99 -6.58
C LYS A 242 28.15 20.00 -7.37
N GLN A 243 27.82 18.72 -7.39
CA GLN A 243 28.47 17.72 -8.25
C GLN A 243 27.46 17.25 -9.28
N VAL A 244 27.47 17.84 -10.47
CA VAL A 244 26.55 17.48 -11.55
C VAL A 244 27.11 16.27 -12.28
N SER A 245 26.43 15.13 -12.19
CA SER A 245 26.67 14.01 -13.09
C SER A 245 25.79 14.13 -14.32
N ASN A 246 26.39 14.02 -15.51
CA ASN A 246 25.66 13.91 -16.78
C ASN A 246 25.08 12.50 -17.01
N LYS A 247 25.26 11.58 -16.07
CA LYS A 247 24.79 10.20 -16.19
C LYS A 247 23.28 10.13 -15.95
N ILE A 248 22.57 9.52 -16.90
CA ILE A 248 21.16 9.19 -16.73
C ILE A 248 21.05 7.94 -15.84
N GLU A 249 20.16 7.99 -14.86
CA GLU A 249 19.85 6.89 -13.94
C GLU A 249 18.36 6.57 -13.92
N VAL A 250 18.04 5.32 -13.57
CA VAL A 250 16.64 4.85 -13.49
C VAL A 250 16.01 5.38 -12.22
N GLY A 251 14.86 6.05 -12.36
CA GLY A 251 14.03 6.48 -11.26
C GLY A 251 13.11 5.37 -10.73
N SER A 252 11.97 5.79 -10.20
CA SER A 252 10.94 4.90 -9.72
C SER A 252 9.59 5.59 -9.85
N TRP A 253 8.51 4.82 -9.71
CA TRP A 253 7.19 5.39 -9.61
C TRP A 253 7.00 6.15 -8.28
N VAL A 254 6.83 7.47 -8.35
CA VAL A 254 6.75 8.34 -7.15
C VAL A 254 5.43 9.12 -7.05
N ILE A 255 4.93 9.76 -8.12
CA ILE A 255 3.85 10.77 -8.04
C ILE A 255 2.58 10.33 -8.80
N GLY A 256 1.73 9.52 -8.17
CA GLY A 256 0.49 9.01 -8.81
C GLY A 256 0.76 8.45 -10.21
N TYR A 257 -0.18 8.54 -11.13
CA TYR A 257 0.00 8.10 -12.52
C TYR A 257 0.72 9.13 -13.42
N TRP A 258 1.69 9.86 -12.86
CA TRP A 258 2.52 10.75 -13.66
C TRP A 258 3.37 9.95 -14.64
N ARG A 259 3.24 10.28 -15.93
CA ARG A 259 4.03 9.72 -17.04
C ARG A 259 4.97 10.81 -17.53
N PRO A 260 6.26 10.76 -17.21
CA PRO A 260 7.23 11.77 -17.61
C PRO A 260 7.49 11.70 -19.12
N HIS A 261 7.83 12.83 -19.72
CA HIS A 261 8.27 12.84 -21.12
C HIS A 261 9.54 11.99 -21.29
N LEU A 262 10.54 12.17 -20.43
CA LEU A 262 11.75 11.34 -20.39
C LEU A 262 11.59 10.20 -19.37
N HIS A 263 11.34 8.98 -19.85
CA HIS A 263 11.03 7.83 -19.00
C HIS A 263 11.65 6.53 -19.52
N PHE A 264 11.67 5.51 -18.66
CA PHE A 264 12.12 4.17 -19.00
C PHE A 264 10.94 3.23 -19.21
N GLU A 265 11.03 2.41 -20.25
CA GLU A 265 10.41 1.09 -20.26
C GLU A 265 11.47 0.08 -19.80
N ILE A 266 11.15 -0.75 -18.82
CA ILE A 266 12.06 -1.75 -18.27
C ILE A 266 11.55 -3.13 -18.67
N ASN A 267 12.47 -4.03 -19.03
CA ASN A 267 12.13 -5.42 -19.32
C ASN A 267 11.34 -6.04 -18.15
N VAL A 268 10.11 -6.47 -18.44
CA VAL A 268 9.14 -6.98 -17.47
C VAL A 268 9.70 -8.14 -16.64
N TRP A 269 10.40 -9.09 -17.26
CA TRP A 269 10.98 -10.21 -16.53
C TRP A 269 12.03 -9.74 -15.52
N ASN A 270 12.89 -8.79 -15.88
CA ASN A 270 13.89 -8.24 -14.95
C ASN A 270 13.25 -7.62 -13.69
N CYS A 271 12.13 -6.89 -13.86
CA CYS A 271 11.37 -6.32 -12.76
C CYS A 271 10.76 -7.41 -11.86
N PHE A 272 10.11 -8.39 -12.47
CA PHE A 272 9.46 -9.51 -11.79
C PHE A 272 10.47 -10.38 -11.02
N GLU A 273 11.53 -10.84 -11.69
CA GLU A 273 12.61 -11.65 -11.13
C GLU A 273 13.31 -10.96 -9.96
N SER A 274 13.58 -9.65 -10.07
CA SER A 274 14.18 -8.88 -8.97
C SER A 274 13.30 -8.91 -7.72
N ARG A 275 11.98 -8.80 -7.89
CA ARG A 275 11.02 -8.78 -6.79
C ARG A 275 10.79 -10.18 -6.22
N ALA A 276 10.67 -11.20 -7.06
CA ALA A 276 10.55 -12.60 -6.65
C ALA A 276 11.77 -13.03 -5.81
N ASN A 277 12.98 -12.69 -6.25
CA ASN A 277 14.20 -12.99 -5.50
C ASN A 277 14.26 -12.28 -4.14
N LYS A 278 13.76 -11.03 -4.04
CA LYS A 278 13.64 -10.32 -2.75
C LYS A 278 12.63 -10.99 -1.82
N LEU A 279 11.51 -11.46 -2.36
CA LEU A 279 10.52 -12.21 -1.58
C LEU A 279 11.12 -13.51 -1.07
N HIS A 280 11.73 -14.33 -1.94
CA HIS A 280 12.36 -15.59 -1.55
C HIS A 280 13.37 -15.42 -0.40
N LYS A 281 14.27 -14.42 -0.50
CA LYS A 281 15.21 -14.09 0.60
C LYS A 281 14.50 -13.74 1.90
N THR A 282 13.36 -13.04 1.80
CA THR A 282 12.56 -12.67 2.95
C THR A 282 11.85 -13.88 3.58
N LEU A 283 11.34 -14.80 2.76
CA LEU A 283 10.71 -16.04 3.22
C LEU A 283 11.70 -16.94 3.95
N LEU A 284 12.94 -17.06 3.46
CA LEU A 284 14.01 -17.81 4.13
C LEU A 284 14.28 -17.30 5.55
N ASN A 285 14.23 -15.98 5.76
CA ASN A 285 14.54 -15.38 7.06
C ASN A 285 13.38 -15.48 8.07
N ILE A 286 12.13 -15.53 7.60
CA ILE A 286 10.94 -15.48 8.46
C ILE A 286 10.43 -16.88 8.82
N GLY A 287 10.70 -17.87 7.95
CA GLY A 287 10.12 -19.20 8.01
C GLY A 287 8.63 -19.21 7.63
N ARG A 288 8.03 -20.41 7.59
CA ARG A 288 6.58 -20.54 7.37
C ARG A 288 5.84 -19.96 8.58
N ARG A 289 4.92 -19.03 8.31
CA ARG A 289 3.97 -18.50 9.29
C ARG A 289 2.59 -18.56 8.67
N GLU A 290 1.70 -19.22 9.38
CA GLU A 290 0.32 -19.36 8.99
C GLU A 290 -0.53 -18.93 10.18
N HIS A 291 -1.36 -17.93 9.95
CA HIS A 291 -2.31 -17.46 10.94
C HIS A 291 -3.69 -17.99 10.55
N PRO A 292 -4.39 -18.73 11.43
CA PRO A 292 -5.71 -19.28 11.11
C PRO A 292 -6.65 -18.19 10.61
N GLN A 293 -7.29 -18.41 9.47
CA GLN A 293 -8.30 -17.50 8.94
C GLN A 293 -9.68 -18.01 9.33
N CYS A 294 -10.52 -17.09 9.81
CA CYS A 294 -11.92 -17.34 10.12
C CYS A 294 -12.80 -16.88 8.96
N GLU A 295 -13.90 -17.58 8.72
CA GLU A 295 -14.83 -17.30 7.62
C GLU A 295 -15.94 -16.31 8.00
N SER A 296 -16.15 -16.06 9.30
CA SER A 296 -17.17 -15.13 9.80
C SER A 296 -16.82 -14.56 11.16
N ILE A 297 -17.53 -13.49 11.54
CA ILE A 297 -17.40 -12.86 12.86
C ILE A 297 -17.69 -13.89 13.95
N ASN A 298 -18.83 -14.60 13.88
CA ASN A 298 -19.21 -15.59 14.89
C ASN A 298 -18.12 -16.65 15.10
N ARG A 299 -17.53 -17.18 14.02
CA ARG A 299 -16.42 -18.14 14.11
C ARG A 299 -15.18 -17.55 14.78
N LEU A 300 -14.84 -16.29 14.51
CA LEU A 300 -13.71 -15.65 15.18
C LEU A 300 -13.99 -15.43 16.68
N LEU A 301 -15.23 -15.09 17.04
CA LEU A 301 -15.65 -14.91 18.43
C LEU A 301 -15.59 -16.22 19.23
N GLU A 302 -15.97 -17.34 18.60
CA GLU A 302 -15.87 -18.70 19.16
C GLU A 302 -14.41 -19.21 19.23
N SER A 303 -13.53 -18.68 18.38
CA SER A 303 -12.13 -19.09 18.33
C SER A 303 -11.27 -18.38 19.37
N THR A 304 -10.18 -19.02 19.81
CA THR A 304 -9.14 -18.41 20.67
C THR A 304 -8.04 -17.71 19.88
N GLN A 305 -7.99 -17.91 18.55
CA GLN A 305 -6.97 -17.36 17.67
C GLN A 305 -7.49 -17.13 16.24
N GLY A 306 -6.74 -16.35 15.46
CA GLY A 306 -6.97 -16.19 14.04
C GLY A 306 -7.38 -14.80 13.62
N ALA A 307 -7.67 -14.66 12.33
CA ALA A 307 -8.00 -13.40 11.69
C ALA A 307 -9.21 -13.53 10.77
N LEU A 308 -10.02 -12.49 10.68
CA LEU A 308 -11.08 -12.34 9.68
C LEU A 308 -10.75 -11.12 8.82
N ILE A 309 -10.54 -11.32 7.52
CA ILE A 309 -10.25 -10.25 6.56
C ILE A 309 -11.39 -10.14 5.56
N LEU A 310 -12.07 -9.01 5.52
CA LEU A 310 -13.28 -8.78 4.73
C LEU A 310 -13.07 -7.68 3.70
N ASN A 311 -13.43 -7.97 2.43
CA ASN A 311 -13.49 -6.97 1.38
C ASN A 311 -14.89 -6.36 1.28
N GLU A 312 -15.20 -5.41 2.16
CA GLU A 312 -16.53 -4.82 2.29
C GLU A 312 -16.49 -3.37 2.80
N ASP A 313 -17.64 -2.71 2.76
CA ASP A 313 -17.84 -1.42 3.42
C ASP A 313 -17.77 -1.55 4.96
N CYS A 314 -16.91 -0.74 5.59
CA CYS A 314 -16.62 -0.86 7.02
C CYS A 314 -17.84 -0.59 7.89
N LEU A 315 -18.69 0.39 7.54
CA LEU A 315 -19.90 0.70 8.31
C LEU A 315 -20.90 -0.46 8.28
N SER A 316 -21.04 -1.10 7.12
CA SER A 316 -21.91 -2.27 6.94
C SER A 316 -21.44 -3.45 7.80
N VAL A 317 -20.14 -3.76 7.77
CA VAL A 317 -19.58 -4.85 8.56
C VAL A 317 -19.63 -4.55 10.06
N MET A 318 -19.25 -3.34 10.49
CA MET A 318 -19.20 -3.01 11.92
C MET A 318 -20.56 -3.19 12.60
N LYS A 319 -21.68 -2.89 11.92
CA LYS A 319 -23.04 -3.15 12.43
C LYS A 319 -23.33 -4.60 12.77
N THR A 320 -22.63 -5.54 12.14
CA THR A 320 -22.78 -6.98 12.39
C THR A 320 -21.91 -7.48 13.55
N ILE A 321 -20.93 -6.68 14.00
CA ILE A 321 -20.12 -6.99 15.18
C ILE A 321 -20.97 -6.71 16.43
N PRO A 322 -21.09 -7.66 17.37
CA PRO A 322 -21.78 -7.42 18.64
C PRO A 322 -21.17 -6.23 19.41
N GLU A 323 -21.98 -5.60 20.25
CA GLU A 323 -21.49 -4.53 21.12
C GLU A 323 -20.42 -5.05 22.08
N LYS A 324 -19.56 -4.14 22.58
CA LYS A 324 -18.58 -4.43 23.64
C LYS A 324 -17.74 -5.69 23.41
N THR A 325 -17.27 -5.89 22.19
CA THR A 325 -16.53 -7.09 21.76
C THR A 325 -15.06 -6.81 21.45
N ILE A 326 -14.74 -5.58 21.03
CA ILE A 326 -13.41 -5.21 20.56
C ILE A 326 -12.62 -4.55 21.69
N LYS A 327 -11.41 -5.07 21.98
CA LYS A 327 -10.55 -4.47 23.01
C LYS A 327 -9.78 -3.26 22.49
N LEU A 328 -9.32 -3.33 21.24
CA LEU A 328 -8.55 -2.26 20.61
C LEU A 328 -9.05 -2.04 19.19
N ILE A 329 -9.46 -0.82 18.88
CA ILE A 329 -9.60 -0.36 17.51
C ILE A 329 -8.32 0.41 17.18
N CYS A 330 -7.61 0.00 16.14
CA CYS A 330 -6.39 0.68 15.69
C CYS A 330 -6.47 0.86 14.18
N THR A 331 -6.50 2.11 13.69
CA THR A 331 -6.80 2.35 12.28
C THR A 331 -6.31 3.69 11.74
N ASP A 332 -6.06 3.72 10.43
CA ASP A 332 -5.69 4.91 9.65
C ASP A 332 -6.77 5.18 8.59
N PRO A 333 -7.92 5.76 8.97
CA PRO A 333 -9.00 6.06 8.03
C PRO A 333 -8.51 7.09 7.00
N PRO A 334 -9.14 7.20 5.82
CA PRO A 334 -8.73 8.17 4.82
C PRO A 334 -8.70 9.62 5.35
N HIS A 335 -7.61 10.34 5.08
CA HIS A 335 -7.34 11.69 5.59
C HIS A 335 -8.09 12.76 4.80
N SER A 336 -9.42 12.67 4.78
CA SER A 336 -10.32 13.51 4.00
C SER A 336 -9.98 13.53 2.51
N ASP A 337 -9.28 14.55 2.02
CA ASP A 337 -8.96 14.73 0.60
C ASP A 337 -7.49 14.44 0.29
N ARG A 338 -6.69 13.94 1.23
CA ARG A 338 -5.23 13.86 1.07
C ARG A 338 -4.78 12.88 -0.03
N ILE A 339 -5.21 11.62 0.05
CA ILE A 339 -4.77 10.54 -0.85
C ILE A 339 -6.00 9.75 -1.31
N PRO A 340 -6.28 9.67 -2.62
CA PRO A 340 -7.36 8.82 -3.14
C PRO A 340 -6.85 7.38 -3.30
N TYR A 341 -6.85 6.61 -2.20
CA TYR A 341 -6.23 5.29 -2.14
C TYR A 341 -6.81 4.28 -3.14
N LEU A 342 -8.14 4.26 -3.28
CA LEU A 342 -8.81 3.33 -4.17
C LEU A 342 -8.52 3.66 -5.65
N GLU A 343 -8.55 4.95 -6.01
CA GLU A 343 -8.17 5.40 -7.37
C GLU A 343 -6.70 5.10 -7.69
N LEU A 344 -5.79 5.20 -6.71
CA LEU A 344 -4.36 4.89 -6.88
C LEU A 344 -4.03 3.41 -6.96
N SER A 345 -4.83 2.58 -6.29
CA SER A 345 -4.67 1.13 -6.30
C SER A 345 -5.42 0.46 -7.46
N GLU A 346 -6.20 1.20 -8.25
CA GLU A 346 -6.93 0.67 -9.40
C GLU A 346 -6.01 -0.04 -10.42
N MET A 347 -4.80 0.49 -10.65
CA MET A 347 -3.80 -0.21 -11.46
C MET A 347 -3.48 -1.62 -10.91
N TRP A 348 -3.39 -1.78 -9.58
CA TRP A 348 -3.15 -3.10 -8.99
C TRP A 348 -4.41 -3.96 -9.00
N ASN A 349 -5.57 -3.39 -8.67
CA ASN A 349 -6.84 -4.12 -8.70
C ASN A 349 -7.16 -4.65 -10.11
N SER A 350 -6.87 -3.88 -11.17
CA SER A 350 -7.04 -4.34 -12.55
C SER A 350 -6.11 -5.51 -12.92
N ILE A 351 -4.86 -5.48 -12.47
CA ILE A 351 -3.89 -6.58 -12.66
C ILE A 351 -4.30 -7.83 -11.86
N LEU A 352 -4.86 -7.64 -10.66
CA LEU A 352 -5.43 -8.73 -9.86
C LEU A 352 -6.77 -9.22 -10.42
N ASN A 353 -7.29 -8.55 -11.45
CA ASN A 353 -8.61 -8.81 -12.04
C ASN A 353 -9.77 -8.67 -11.03
N GLU A 354 -9.59 -7.80 -10.02
CA GLU A 354 -10.55 -7.57 -8.95
C GLU A 354 -11.50 -6.41 -9.27
N LYS A 355 -12.78 -6.58 -8.90
CA LYS A 355 -13.79 -5.53 -9.04
C LYS A 355 -13.69 -4.54 -7.88
N VAL A 356 -13.83 -3.26 -8.18
CA VAL A 356 -13.68 -2.18 -7.20
C VAL A 356 -15.00 -1.42 -7.05
N CYS A 357 -15.46 -1.24 -5.81
CA CYS A 357 -16.63 -0.43 -5.50
C CYS A 357 -16.19 0.97 -5.05
N PHE A 358 -16.17 1.93 -5.97
CA PHE A 358 -15.77 3.30 -5.66
C PHE A 358 -16.87 4.07 -4.90
N GLU A 359 -18.12 3.65 -5.02
CA GLU A 359 -19.28 4.39 -4.53
C GLU A 359 -19.35 4.40 -3.01
N LYS A 360 -18.86 3.34 -2.33
CA LYS A 360 -18.91 3.23 -0.87
C LYS A 360 -17.64 3.73 -0.16
N GLU A 361 -16.59 4.15 -0.89
CA GLU A 361 -15.36 4.66 -0.24
C GLU A 361 -15.63 5.92 0.59
N ILE A 362 -15.21 5.93 1.86
CA ILE A 362 -15.27 7.10 2.74
C ILE A 362 -14.09 8.02 2.43
N ILE A 363 -14.30 9.02 1.58
CA ILE A 363 -13.24 9.93 1.11
C ILE A 363 -13.85 11.28 0.70
N VAL A 364 -13.01 12.32 0.60
CA VAL A 364 -13.30 13.50 -0.20
C VAL A 364 -12.48 13.42 -1.48
N SER A 365 -13.12 13.29 -2.64
CA SER A 365 -12.41 13.17 -3.92
C SER A 365 -12.44 14.47 -4.72
N ASN A 366 -11.33 14.75 -5.39
CA ASN A 366 -11.25 15.82 -6.40
C ASN A 366 -11.82 15.40 -7.76
N ALA A 367 -12.05 14.10 -7.96
CA ALA A 367 -12.76 13.60 -9.11
C ALA A 367 -14.22 14.02 -9.03
N LYS A 368 -14.63 14.91 -9.94
CA LYS A 368 -16.01 15.42 -10.00
C LYS A 368 -17.00 14.28 -10.25
N GLU A 369 -16.59 13.32 -11.06
CA GLU A 369 -17.32 12.12 -11.44
C GLU A 369 -17.71 11.27 -10.23
N ARG A 370 -16.93 11.33 -9.13
CA ARG A 370 -17.20 10.55 -7.92
C ARG A 370 -18.19 11.21 -6.97
N ASN A 371 -18.42 12.51 -7.09
CA ASN A 371 -19.33 13.29 -6.23
C ASN A 371 -19.12 13.06 -4.71
N LYS A 372 -17.85 12.90 -4.28
CA LYS A 372 -17.47 12.64 -2.89
C LYS A 372 -17.08 13.93 -2.16
N LYS A 373 -18.05 14.52 -1.45
CA LYS A 373 -17.93 15.86 -0.82
C LYS A 373 -17.63 15.77 0.68
N LYS A 374 -17.12 16.89 1.23
CA LYS A 374 -16.70 17.04 2.63
C LYS A 374 -17.82 16.74 3.63
N ASP A 375 -19.05 17.20 3.37
CA ASP A 375 -20.17 17.01 4.31
C ASP A 375 -20.57 15.54 4.46
N GLU A 376 -20.61 14.80 3.33
CA GLU A 376 -20.88 13.37 3.36
C GLU A 376 -19.73 12.60 4.04
N TYR A 377 -18.48 12.98 3.77
CA TYR A 377 -17.32 12.42 4.49
C TYR A 377 -17.45 12.63 6.01
N ILE A 378 -17.77 13.84 6.47
CA ILE A 378 -17.95 14.13 7.90
C ILE A 378 -19.07 13.26 8.48
N LYS A 379 -20.22 13.16 7.78
CA LYS A 379 -21.34 12.33 8.21
C LYS A 379 -20.95 10.86 8.34
N GLN A 380 -20.26 10.30 7.35
CA GLN A 380 -19.81 8.90 7.37
C GLN A 380 -18.77 8.65 8.48
N MET A 381 -17.84 9.59 8.71
CA MET A 381 -16.90 9.51 9.83
C MET A 381 -17.58 9.61 11.20
N LYS A 382 -18.64 10.40 11.34
CA LYS A 382 -19.47 10.43 12.58
C LYS A 382 -20.15 9.09 12.81
N LEU A 383 -20.72 8.47 11.78
CA LEU A 383 -21.30 7.12 11.86
C LEU A 383 -20.25 6.09 12.25
N PHE A 384 -19.05 6.18 11.67
CA PHE A 384 -17.94 5.30 11.99
C PHE A 384 -17.54 5.41 13.48
N ILE A 385 -17.41 6.62 14.02
CA ILE A 385 -17.09 6.80 15.46
C ILE A 385 -18.19 6.23 16.37
N ASN A 386 -19.45 6.36 15.98
CA ASN A 386 -20.56 5.80 16.77
C ASN A 386 -20.52 4.26 16.76
N GLU A 387 -20.26 3.62 15.62
CA GLU A 387 -20.07 2.17 15.56
C GLU A 387 -18.81 1.73 16.32
N ALA A 388 -17.72 2.47 16.22
CA ALA A 388 -16.50 2.24 16.98
C ALA A 388 -16.80 2.28 18.49
N SER A 389 -17.56 3.28 18.95
CA SER A 389 -18.01 3.37 20.34
C SER A 389 -18.83 2.15 20.76
N ARG A 390 -19.77 1.70 19.92
CA ARG A 390 -20.65 0.56 20.24
C ARG A 390 -19.90 -0.76 20.37
N VAL A 391 -18.98 -1.05 19.45
CA VAL A 391 -18.27 -2.35 19.41
C VAL A 391 -17.13 -2.43 20.43
N LEU A 392 -16.61 -1.29 20.91
CA LEU A 392 -15.53 -1.23 21.87
C LEU A 392 -16.00 -1.71 23.26
N THR A 393 -15.19 -2.54 23.93
CA THR A 393 -15.45 -2.95 25.32
C THR A 393 -15.42 -1.75 26.26
N ASP A 394 -15.98 -1.90 27.47
CA ASP A 394 -16.00 -0.81 28.47
C ASP A 394 -14.59 -0.36 28.87
N GLU A 395 -13.57 -1.22 28.75
CA GLU A 395 -12.16 -0.91 28.98
C GLU A 395 -11.33 -0.86 27.69
N GLY A 396 -11.98 -0.73 26.53
CA GLY A 396 -11.30 -0.73 25.25
C GLY A 396 -10.71 0.63 24.88
N ILE A 397 -9.77 0.61 23.94
CA ILE A 397 -9.10 1.80 23.42
C ILE A 397 -9.36 1.92 21.92
N PHE A 398 -9.57 3.15 21.46
CA PHE A 398 -9.61 3.48 20.04
C PHE A 398 -8.45 4.41 19.69
N LEU A 399 -7.54 3.90 18.86
CA LEU A 399 -6.43 4.62 18.25
C LEU A 399 -6.75 4.96 16.80
N MET A 400 -6.74 6.25 16.49
CA MET A 400 -6.98 6.73 15.14
C MET A 400 -5.81 7.57 14.66
N TYR A 401 -5.17 7.12 13.59
CA TYR A 401 -4.14 7.88 12.89
C TYR A 401 -4.83 8.86 11.95
N PHE A 402 -4.69 10.17 12.19
CA PHE A 402 -5.39 11.16 11.39
C PHE A 402 -4.65 12.49 11.33
N ASN A 403 -4.65 13.12 10.15
CA ASN A 403 -4.30 14.52 10.02
C ASN A 403 -5.00 15.15 8.81
N ALA A 404 -5.47 16.37 8.98
CA ALA A 404 -6.04 17.17 7.90
C ALA A 404 -5.66 18.64 8.07
N ARG A 405 -5.49 19.31 6.92
CA ARG A 405 -5.02 20.71 6.85
C ARG A 405 -6.07 21.73 7.31
N ASP A 406 -7.34 21.42 7.10
CA ASP A 406 -8.46 22.32 7.33
C ASP A 406 -9.31 21.90 8.52
N LYS A 407 -9.84 22.88 9.26
CA LYS A 407 -10.67 22.62 10.46
C LYS A 407 -11.94 21.83 10.15
N GLN A 408 -12.50 21.99 8.95
CA GLN A 408 -13.75 21.34 8.56
C GLN A 408 -13.59 19.81 8.53
N SER A 409 -12.44 19.31 8.06
CA SER A 409 -12.11 17.89 8.05
C SER A 409 -12.08 17.24 9.43
N TRP A 410 -11.92 18.00 10.51
CA TRP A 410 -11.90 17.49 11.89
C TRP A 410 -13.28 17.50 12.57
N ARG A 411 -14.30 18.13 11.95
CA ARG A 411 -15.64 18.32 12.54
C ARG A 411 -16.39 17.01 12.82
N PHE A 412 -15.93 15.88 12.27
CA PHE A 412 -16.51 14.60 12.64
C PHE A 412 -16.27 14.27 14.13
N LEU A 413 -15.24 14.83 14.77
CA LEU A 413 -14.97 14.66 16.21
C LEU A 413 -15.98 15.37 17.12
N GLU A 414 -16.79 16.31 16.60
CA GLU A 414 -17.90 16.94 17.35
C GLU A 414 -18.90 15.88 17.88
N VAL A 415 -18.92 14.68 17.29
CA VAL A 415 -19.76 13.56 17.73
C VAL A 415 -19.41 13.07 19.14
N LEU A 416 -18.17 13.30 19.60
CA LEU A 416 -17.69 12.90 20.94
C LEU A 416 -18.40 13.67 22.06
N GLU A 417 -18.73 14.93 21.81
CA GLU A 417 -19.45 15.79 22.75
C GLU A 417 -20.96 15.48 22.75
N ASN A 418 -21.52 15.18 21.58
CA ASN A 418 -22.96 15.20 21.37
C ASN A 418 -23.66 13.83 21.48
N SER A 419 -23.03 12.75 21.02
CA SER A 419 -23.75 11.47 20.87
C SER A 419 -22.92 10.21 21.13
N SER A 420 -21.59 10.30 21.13
CA SER A 420 -20.74 9.13 21.39
C SER A 420 -20.48 8.95 22.88
N ASP A 421 -20.37 7.68 23.30
CA ASP A 421 -19.88 7.28 24.62
C ASP A 421 -18.34 7.25 24.70
N LEU A 422 -17.65 7.75 23.68
CA LEU A 422 -16.20 7.93 23.68
C LEU A 422 -15.81 9.31 24.21
N ASN A 423 -14.67 9.36 24.88
CA ASN A 423 -13.95 10.56 25.28
C ASN A 423 -12.57 10.58 24.62
N PHE A 424 -12.12 11.76 24.21
CA PHE A 424 -10.75 11.99 23.79
C PHE A 424 -9.85 12.11 25.03
N VAL A 425 -8.79 11.31 25.09
CA VAL A 425 -7.83 11.30 26.20
C VAL A 425 -6.61 12.16 25.87
N GLY A 426 -6.12 12.03 24.64
CA GLY A 426 -4.95 12.74 24.21
C GLY A 426 -4.49 12.34 22.83
N THR A 427 -3.44 12.99 22.38
CA THR A 427 -2.84 12.82 21.06
C THR A 427 -1.33 12.93 21.16
N PHE A 428 -0.62 12.28 20.25
CA PHE A 428 0.81 12.50 20.05
C PHE A 428 1.15 12.46 18.56
N PRO A 429 2.21 13.15 18.11
CA PRO A 429 2.67 13.08 16.73
C PRO A 429 3.25 11.71 16.42
N MET A 430 2.93 11.20 15.24
CA MET A 430 3.56 10.02 14.66
C MET A 430 4.71 10.48 13.77
N GLU A 431 5.93 10.14 14.18
CA GLU A 431 7.12 10.35 13.37
C GLU A 431 7.21 9.32 12.25
N TYR A 432 7.68 9.74 11.07
CA TYR A 432 7.94 8.83 9.95
C TYR A 432 9.41 8.42 9.95
N SER A 433 9.72 7.17 9.59
CA SER A 433 11.12 6.72 9.45
C SER A 433 11.88 7.46 8.34
N ALA A 434 11.15 8.04 7.38
CA ALA A 434 11.65 8.93 6.33
C ALA A 434 10.49 9.72 5.71
N ASN A 435 10.75 10.95 5.28
CA ASN A 435 9.78 11.74 4.52
C ASN A 435 9.58 11.16 3.11
N SER A 436 8.37 11.33 2.58
CA SER A 436 8.09 11.09 1.17
C SER A 436 8.61 12.24 0.29
N VAL A 437 8.90 11.93 -0.97
CA VAL A 437 9.30 12.93 -1.99
C VAL A 437 8.29 14.09 -2.08
N VAL A 438 7.00 13.79 -1.87
CA VAL A 438 5.94 14.81 -1.89
C VAL A 438 6.03 15.73 -0.66
N GLN A 439 6.32 15.18 0.52
CA GLN A 439 6.52 15.97 1.74
C GLN A 439 7.76 16.85 1.65
N ASP A 440 8.85 16.35 1.07
CA ASP A 440 10.10 17.11 0.97
C ASP A 440 10.03 18.24 -0.07
N ASN A 441 9.26 18.07 -1.14
CA ASN A 441 9.27 19.00 -2.28
C ASN A 441 8.03 19.90 -2.40
N ARG A 442 6.93 19.65 -1.67
CA ARG A 442 5.73 20.52 -1.70
C ARG A 442 5.67 21.42 -0.46
N LYS A 443 5.70 22.74 -0.68
CA LYS A 443 5.47 23.75 0.38
C LYS A 443 4.10 23.49 1.06
N GLY A 444 4.08 23.47 2.39
CA GLY A 444 2.89 23.15 3.20
C GLY A 444 2.49 21.66 3.23
N GLY A 445 3.35 20.74 2.77
CA GLY A 445 3.15 19.30 2.96
C GLY A 445 3.00 18.94 4.44
N LEU A 446 1.96 18.18 4.81
CA LEU A 446 1.84 17.67 6.19
C LEU A 446 2.98 16.68 6.45
N LYS A 447 3.84 17.01 7.40
CA LYS A 447 5.07 16.25 7.71
C LYS A 447 4.81 15.13 8.72
N THR A 448 3.85 15.32 9.60
CA THR A 448 3.49 14.37 10.66
C THR A 448 2.01 14.02 10.55
N ASP A 449 1.64 12.86 11.08
CA ASP A 449 0.25 12.55 11.41
C ASP A 449 0.09 12.50 12.92
N TYR A 450 -1.15 12.51 13.41
CA TYR A 450 -1.41 12.38 14.84
C TYR A 450 -2.05 11.03 15.14
N VAL A 451 -1.67 10.43 16.26
CA VAL A 451 -2.39 9.29 16.85
C VAL A 451 -3.31 9.85 17.92
N LEU A 452 -4.61 9.82 17.66
CA LEU A 452 -5.63 10.20 18.64
C LEU A 452 -5.96 8.98 19.50
N VAL A 453 -5.98 9.18 20.82
CA VAL A 453 -6.33 8.15 21.80
C VAL A 453 -7.71 8.47 22.38
N LEU A 454 -8.66 7.58 22.13
CA LEU A 454 -10.03 7.67 22.62
C LEU A 454 -10.37 6.45 23.47
N VAL A 455 -11.21 6.67 24.48
CA VAL A 455 -11.68 5.62 25.40
C VAL A 455 -13.14 5.82 25.74
N LYS A 456 -13.78 4.83 26.37
CA LYS A 456 -15.12 4.98 26.94
C LYS A 456 -15.15 6.05 28.04
N LYS A 457 -16.20 6.87 28.11
CA LYS A 457 -16.33 7.98 29.08
C LYS A 457 -16.16 7.55 30.55
N ARG A 458 -16.54 6.31 30.87
CA ARG A 458 -16.42 5.72 32.22
C ARG A 458 -15.09 5.01 32.47
N PHE A 459 -14.27 4.83 31.44
CA PHE A 459 -12.97 4.18 31.57
C PHE A 459 -11.89 5.19 31.90
N ASN A 460 -11.33 5.05 33.10
CA ASN A 460 -10.10 5.75 33.45
C ASN A 460 -8.93 4.90 32.99
N ILE A 461 -8.33 5.27 31.87
CA ILE A 461 -7.13 4.58 31.37
C ILE A 461 -6.02 4.71 32.42
N LYS A 462 -5.53 3.57 32.90
CA LYS A 462 -4.40 3.58 33.83
C LYS A 462 -3.17 4.07 33.06
N PHE A 463 -2.74 5.30 33.33
CA PHE A 463 -1.46 5.86 32.87
C PHE A 463 -0.23 5.13 33.46
N GLN A 464 -0.38 3.93 34.02
CA GLN A 464 0.73 3.12 34.51
C GLN A 464 1.79 2.85 33.41
N HIS A 465 1.42 2.97 32.14
CA HIS A 465 2.33 2.85 30.99
C HIS A 465 2.83 4.20 30.45
N ARG A 466 2.64 5.30 31.19
CA ARG A 466 3.24 6.62 30.95
C ARG A 466 2.94 7.20 29.56
N LEU A 467 1.67 7.24 29.13
CA LEU A 467 1.27 7.82 27.84
C LEU A 467 1.68 9.29 27.71
N ASP A 468 1.67 10.01 28.82
CA ASP A 468 2.12 11.38 28.99
C ASP A 468 3.62 11.57 28.71
N GLU A 469 4.39 10.49 28.61
CA GLU A 469 5.81 10.51 28.27
C GLU A 469 6.08 10.24 26.80
N ILE A 470 5.06 9.87 26.04
CA ILE A 470 5.18 9.81 24.59
C ILE A 470 5.53 11.22 24.10
N PRO A 471 6.65 11.43 23.39
CA PRO A 471 7.06 12.76 22.97
C PRO A 471 5.96 13.46 22.17
N GLY A 472 5.67 14.71 22.54
CA GLY A 472 4.61 15.49 21.93
C GLY A 472 3.19 15.12 22.39
N TRP A 473 3.04 14.34 23.46
CA TRP A 473 1.73 14.09 24.08
C TRP A 473 1.01 15.39 24.43
N SER A 474 -0.28 15.44 24.11
CA SER A 474 -1.17 16.56 24.37
C SER A 474 -2.55 16.06 24.77
N ALA A 475 -3.12 16.62 25.84
CA ALA A 475 -4.51 16.40 26.24
C ALA A 475 -5.52 17.24 25.42
N SER A 476 -5.04 18.04 24.47
CA SER A 476 -5.86 18.83 23.54
C SER A 476 -5.72 18.29 22.12
N LEU A 477 -6.78 18.41 21.32
CA LEU A 477 -6.73 18.11 19.89
C LEU A 477 -5.65 18.94 19.18
N PRO A 478 -5.04 18.41 18.10
CA PRO A 478 -4.04 19.15 17.34
C PRO A 478 -4.57 20.51 16.86
N LYS A 479 -3.77 21.57 17.02
CA LYS A 479 -4.11 22.91 16.52
C LYS A 479 -4.07 22.91 14.99
N VAL A 480 -5.23 22.88 14.36
CA VAL A 480 -5.36 22.85 12.90
C VAL A 480 -4.93 24.21 12.30
N GLY A 481 -3.88 24.19 11.47
CA GLY A 481 -3.57 25.29 10.55
C GLY A 481 -2.78 26.48 11.13
N LEU A 482 -1.76 26.24 11.97
CA LEU A 482 -0.79 27.29 12.34
C LEU A 482 0.64 26.72 12.44
N GLU A 483 1.23 26.33 11.31
CA GLU A 483 2.67 26.52 11.11
C GLU A 483 2.89 27.10 9.69
N PRO A 484 3.74 28.13 9.54
CA PRO A 484 3.87 28.94 8.33
C PRO A 484 4.43 28.21 7.09
#